data_AF-A0ABD4YFK8-F1
#
_entry.id   AF-A0ABD4YFK8-F1
#
_cell.length_a   1.000
_cell.length_b   1.000
_cell.length_c   1.000
_cell.angle_alpha   90.00
_cell.angle_beta   90.00
_cell.angle_gamma   90.00
#
_symmetry.space_group_name_H-M   'P 1'
#
loop_
_entity.id
_entity.type
_entity.pdbx_description
1 polymer ?
#
loop_
_entity_poly.entity_id
_entity_poly.type
_entity_poly.pdbx_seq_one_letter_code
_entity_poly.pdbx_strand_id
1 'polypeptide(L)'
;MDKAARAAYDREYRAKNKERKQAYEAQWRAENADHLKARGAKRRLEKRAKCLIAAARVRSRNKGHDFGLDDFSEELQSRIDKGKCELSGVSFDLSPGRKPNSPSLDRINPALGYIPSNVRVICHALNVALGDWGEEALLPIMAGWLARHQC
;
A
#
# COMPACT_ATOMS: atom_id res chain seq x y z
N MET A 1 21.42 -31.80 20.37
CA MET A 1 22.04 -30.47 20.12
C MET A 1 21.20 -29.44 20.84
N ASP A 2 21.80 -28.61 21.69
CA ASP A 2 21.09 -27.51 22.36
C ASP A 2 20.63 -26.42 21.36
N LYS A 3 19.58 -25.66 21.72
CA LYS A 3 18.97 -24.59 20.92
C LYS A 3 19.96 -23.47 20.60
N ALA A 4 20.86 -23.12 21.51
CA ALA A 4 21.88 -22.11 21.24
C ALA A 4 22.93 -22.63 20.25
N ALA A 5 23.36 -23.88 20.41
CA ALA A 5 24.25 -24.55 19.45
C ALA A 5 23.63 -24.64 18.05
N ARG A 6 22.32 -24.92 17.95
CA ARG A 6 21.62 -24.97 16.65
C ARG A 6 21.53 -23.60 15.99
N ALA A 7 21.24 -22.55 16.77
CA ALA A 7 21.19 -21.20 16.26
C ALA A 7 22.56 -20.71 15.75
N ALA A 8 23.65 -21.07 16.45
CA ALA A 8 25.01 -20.77 16.03
C ALA A 8 25.38 -21.47 14.71
N TYR A 9 25.12 -22.78 14.62
CA TYR A 9 25.29 -23.56 13.39
C TYR A 9 24.50 -22.96 12.22
N ASP A 10 23.22 -22.63 12.41
CA ASP A 10 22.38 -22.06 11.36
C ASP A 10 22.91 -20.69 10.90
N ARG A 11 23.46 -19.86 11.82
CA ARG A 11 24.08 -18.57 11.46
C ARG A 11 25.32 -18.75 10.61
N GLU A 12 26.24 -19.62 11.03
CA GLU A 12 27.46 -19.91 10.27
C GLU A 12 27.15 -20.53 8.91
N TYR A 13 26.20 -21.46 8.86
CA TYR A 13 25.74 -22.07 7.62
C TYR A 13 25.16 -21.01 6.65
N ARG A 14 24.32 -20.10 7.15
CA ARG A 14 23.78 -18.99 6.34
C ARG A 14 24.89 -18.06 5.84
N ALA A 15 25.88 -17.74 6.68
CA ALA A 15 27.01 -16.89 6.30
C ALA A 15 27.85 -17.53 5.19
N LYS A 16 28.26 -18.79 5.37
CA LYS A 16 29.06 -19.54 4.39
C LYS A 16 28.34 -19.75 3.05
N ASN A 17 27.02 -19.89 3.07
CA ASN A 17 26.23 -20.14 1.86
C ASN A 17 25.56 -18.88 1.30
N LYS A 18 25.82 -17.69 1.87
CA LYS A 18 25.15 -16.44 1.51
C LYS A 18 25.32 -16.12 0.04
N GLU A 19 26.57 -16.10 -0.44
CA GLU A 19 26.89 -15.73 -1.83
C GLU A 19 26.33 -16.72 -2.82
N ARG A 20 26.52 -18.03 -2.58
CA ARG A 20 25.94 -19.10 -3.40
C ARG A 20 24.42 -18.98 -3.51
N LYS A 21 23.75 -18.75 -2.37
CA LYS A 21 22.30 -18.57 -2.33
C LYS A 21 21.86 -17.31 -3.07
N GLN A 22 22.59 -16.20 -2.90
CA GLN A 22 22.30 -14.95 -3.61
C GLN A 22 22.47 -15.07 -5.12
N ALA A 23 23.53 -15.75 -5.58
CA ALA A 23 23.79 -16.01 -6.98
C ALA A 23 22.70 -16.90 -7.59
N TYR A 24 22.37 -18.00 -6.91
CA TYR A 24 21.27 -18.89 -7.31
C TYR A 24 19.93 -18.14 -7.39
N GLU A 25 19.59 -17.34 -6.37
CA GLU A 25 18.36 -16.55 -6.38
C GLU A 25 18.35 -15.47 -7.46
N ALA A 26 19.51 -14.86 -7.77
CA ALA A 26 19.64 -13.88 -8.83
C ALA A 26 19.40 -14.52 -10.20
N GLN A 27 20.03 -15.67 -10.46
CA GLN A 27 19.83 -16.44 -11.67
C GLN A 27 18.37 -16.88 -11.80
N TRP A 28 17.80 -17.48 -10.75
CA TRP A 28 16.40 -17.90 -10.74
C TRP A 28 15.45 -16.71 -11.00
N ARG A 29 15.70 -15.55 -10.40
CA ARG A 29 14.90 -14.33 -10.64
C ARG A 29 15.01 -13.84 -12.09
N ALA A 30 16.19 -13.93 -12.71
CA ALA A 30 16.39 -13.55 -14.10
C ALA A 30 15.66 -14.51 -15.04
N GLU A 31 15.80 -15.83 -14.83
CA GLU A 31 15.13 -16.87 -15.61
C GLU A 31 13.60 -16.85 -15.45
N ASN A 32 13.09 -16.41 -14.29
CA ASN A 32 11.66 -16.39 -13.98
C ASN A 32 11.07 -14.96 -14.00
N ALA A 33 11.73 -14.00 -14.64
CA ALA A 33 11.33 -12.59 -14.60
C ALA A 33 9.88 -12.37 -15.05
N ASP A 34 9.46 -13.00 -16.15
CA ASP A 34 8.10 -12.87 -16.68
C ASP A 34 7.05 -13.52 -15.77
N HIS A 35 7.34 -14.69 -15.21
CA HIS A 35 6.47 -15.33 -14.23
C HIS A 35 6.29 -14.44 -12.98
N LEU A 36 7.37 -13.83 -12.50
CA LEU A 36 7.32 -12.89 -11.37
C LEU A 36 6.52 -11.63 -11.71
N LYS A 37 6.65 -11.11 -12.94
CA LYS A 37 5.89 -9.97 -13.45
C LYS A 37 4.39 -10.30 -13.50
N ALA A 38 4.01 -11.45 -14.07
CA ALA A 38 2.63 -11.91 -14.14
C ALA A 38 2.03 -12.13 -12.75
N ARG A 39 2.76 -12.81 -11.85
CA ARG A 39 2.37 -12.99 -10.44
C ARG A 39 2.18 -11.64 -9.73
N GLY A 40 3.07 -10.68 -9.99
CA GLY A 40 2.97 -9.33 -9.46
C GLY A 40 1.75 -8.56 -9.98
N ALA A 41 1.42 -8.71 -11.26
CA ALA A 41 0.21 -8.12 -11.86
C ALA A 41 -1.05 -8.72 -11.24
N LYS A 42 -1.15 -10.06 -11.16
CA LYS A 42 -2.28 -10.76 -10.52
C LYS A 42 -2.50 -10.31 -9.07
N ARG A 43 -1.42 -10.21 -8.29
CA ARG A 43 -1.49 -9.74 -6.90
C ARG A 43 -1.96 -8.28 -6.77
N ARG A 44 -1.64 -7.41 -7.74
CA ARG A 44 -2.10 -6.01 -7.75
C ARG A 44 -3.60 -5.90 -7.99
N LEU A 45 -4.20 -6.84 -8.70
CA LEU A 45 -5.63 -6.88 -8.93
C LEU A 45 -6.34 -7.54 -7.73
N GLU A 46 -5.97 -8.77 -7.40
CA GLU A 46 -6.74 -9.60 -6.45
C GLU A 46 -6.45 -9.36 -4.97
N LYS A 47 -5.29 -8.76 -4.65
CA LYS A 47 -4.80 -8.60 -3.27
C LYS A 47 -4.29 -7.19 -3.01
N ARG A 48 -4.85 -6.20 -3.70
CA ARG A 48 -4.49 -4.78 -3.55
C ARG A 48 -4.74 -4.29 -2.13
N ALA A 49 -5.89 -4.62 -1.56
CA ALA A 49 -6.26 -4.21 -0.21
C ALA A 49 -5.23 -4.67 0.83
N LYS A 50 -4.77 -5.94 0.75
CA LYS A 50 -3.74 -6.48 1.66
C LYS A 50 -2.44 -5.67 1.61
N CYS A 51 -2.01 -5.24 0.41
CA CYS A 51 -0.83 -4.39 0.26
C CYS A 51 -1.05 -3.00 0.87
N LEU A 52 -2.24 -2.41 0.70
CA LEU A 52 -2.58 -1.11 1.27
C LEU A 52 -2.69 -1.15 2.80
N ILE A 53 -3.30 -2.20 3.36
CA ILE A 53 -3.38 -2.46 4.80
C ILE A 53 -1.99 -2.60 5.41
N ALA A 54 -1.10 -3.37 4.77
CA ALA A 54 0.28 -3.50 5.24
C ALA A 54 1.01 -2.15 5.26
N ALA A 55 0.84 -1.33 4.22
CA ALA A 55 1.43 0.01 4.17
C ALA A 55 0.81 0.95 5.22
N ALA A 56 -0.51 0.90 5.42
CA ALA A 56 -1.22 1.66 6.45
C ALA A 56 -0.74 1.27 7.86
N ARG A 57 -0.51 -0.02 8.13
CA ARG A 57 0.02 -0.49 9.41
C ARG A 57 1.37 0.11 9.73
N VAL A 58 2.27 0.16 8.75
CA VAL A 58 3.59 0.82 8.90
C VAL A 58 3.42 2.31 9.20
N ARG A 59 2.55 3.01 8.47
CA ARG A 59 2.27 4.44 8.72
C ARG A 59 1.69 4.67 10.11
N SER A 60 0.76 3.82 10.55
CA SER A 60 0.13 3.87 11.87
C SER A 60 1.18 3.77 12.97
N ARG A 61 2.07 2.78 12.86
CA ARG A 61 3.16 2.56 13.83
C ARG A 61 4.11 3.75 13.89
N ASN A 62 4.47 4.32 12.74
CA ASN A 62 5.39 5.46 12.69
C ASN A 62 4.79 6.73 13.29
N LYS A 63 3.47 6.91 13.19
CA LYS A 63 2.76 8.10 13.69
C LYS A 63 2.04 7.88 15.04
N GLY A 64 2.11 6.68 15.62
CA GLY A 64 1.44 6.36 16.87
C GLY A 64 -0.09 6.33 16.79
N HIS A 65 -0.66 6.01 15.63
CA HIS A 65 -2.11 5.93 15.45
C HIS A 65 -2.66 4.52 15.66
N ASP A 66 -3.91 4.44 16.12
CA ASP A 66 -4.65 3.18 16.22
C ASP A 66 -4.77 2.48 14.88
N PHE A 67 -4.78 1.14 14.92
CA PHE A 67 -4.89 0.31 13.73
C PHE A 67 -5.84 -0.86 13.99
N GLY A 68 -6.88 -0.98 13.16
CA GLY A 68 -7.94 -1.98 13.30
C GLY A 68 -8.45 -2.52 11.96
N LEU A 69 -7.57 -2.70 10.96
CA LEU A 69 -7.95 -3.17 9.61
C LEU A 69 -7.56 -4.63 9.31
N ASP A 70 -7.21 -5.42 10.33
CA ASP A 70 -6.64 -6.77 10.13
C ASP A 70 -7.60 -7.70 9.38
N ASP A 71 -8.89 -7.67 9.73
CA ASP A 71 -9.93 -8.51 9.13
C ASP A 71 -10.73 -7.81 8.02
N PHE A 72 -10.35 -6.58 7.65
CA PHE A 72 -11.09 -5.76 6.67
C PHE A 72 -10.61 -5.89 5.22
N SER A 73 -9.72 -6.86 4.95
CA SER A 73 -9.06 -6.95 3.64
C SER A 73 -10.01 -7.28 2.49
N GLU A 74 -11.07 -8.05 2.73
CA GLU A 74 -12.04 -8.44 1.71
C GLU A 74 -12.99 -7.29 1.39
N GLU A 75 -13.49 -6.60 2.42
CA GLU A 75 -14.33 -5.41 2.24
C GLU A 75 -13.59 -4.30 1.48
N LEU A 76 -12.36 -3.99 1.91
CA LEU A 76 -11.53 -3.00 1.22
C LEU A 76 -11.19 -3.42 -0.22
N GLN A 77 -11.04 -4.73 -0.49
CA GLN A 77 -10.84 -5.22 -1.85
C GLN A 77 -12.10 -5.01 -2.68
N SER A 78 -13.29 -5.35 -2.17
CA SER A 78 -14.56 -5.09 -2.84
C SER A 78 -14.75 -3.61 -3.18
N ARG A 79 -14.35 -2.70 -2.27
CA ARG A 79 -14.38 -1.24 -2.51
C ARG A 79 -13.43 -0.81 -3.63
N ILE A 80 -12.23 -1.40 -3.70
CA ILE A 80 -11.29 -1.17 -4.81
C ILE A 80 -11.84 -1.73 -6.13
N ASP A 81 -12.48 -2.90 -6.08
CA ASP A 81 -13.01 -3.61 -7.26
C ASP A 81 -14.19 -2.89 -7.91
N LYS A 82 -14.90 -2.01 -7.16
CA LYS A 82 -15.84 -1.03 -7.74
C LYS A 82 -15.17 -0.09 -8.74
N GLY A 83 -13.84 0.02 -8.70
CA GLY A 83 -13.02 0.71 -9.70
C GLY A 83 -13.06 2.23 -9.64
N LYS A 84 -13.66 2.82 -8.60
CA LYS A 84 -13.83 4.28 -8.47
C LYS A 84 -13.37 4.79 -7.11
N CYS A 85 -12.76 5.98 -7.14
CA CYS A 85 -12.45 6.77 -5.96
C CYS A 85 -13.72 7.10 -5.19
N GLU A 86 -13.75 6.81 -3.88
CA GLU A 86 -14.92 7.08 -3.04
C GLU A 86 -15.16 8.56 -2.78
N LEU A 87 -14.11 9.38 -2.91
CA LEU A 87 -14.21 10.82 -2.72
C LEU A 87 -14.52 11.59 -4.02
N SER A 88 -13.82 11.27 -5.12
CA SER A 88 -13.94 12.03 -6.38
C SER A 88 -14.71 11.33 -7.49
N GLY A 89 -15.03 10.04 -7.35
CA GLY A 89 -15.65 9.23 -8.40
C GLY A 89 -14.74 8.86 -9.58
N VAL A 90 -13.50 9.38 -9.62
CA VAL A 90 -12.51 9.09 -10.68
C VAL A 90 -12.15 7.60 -10.69
N SER A 91 -12.06 7.01 -11.89
CA SER A 91 -11.70 5.60 -12.05
C SER A 91 -10.26 5.32 -11.62
N PHE A 92 -10.06 4.18 -10.96
CA PHE A 92 -8.73 3.74 -10.55
C PHE A 92 -7.91 3.21 -11.72
N ASP A 93 -6.62 3.52 -11.71
CA ASP A 93 -5.62 2.87 -12.56
C ASP A 93 -4.82 1.84 -11.74
N LEU A 94 -5.05 0.56 -12.05
CA LEU A 94 -4.38 -0.59 -11.44
C LEU A 94 -3.20 -1.11 -12.29
N SER A 95 -2.86 -0.42 -13.38
CA SER A 95 -1.70 -0.74 -14.19
C SER A 95 -0.40 -0.65 -13.37
N PRO A 96 0.68 -1.32 -13.80
CA PRO A 96 1.96 -1.24 -13.11
C PRO A 96 2.48 0.20 -12.96
N GLY A 97 3.02 0.49 -11.79
CA GLY A 97 3.57 1.81 -11.44
C GLY A 97 2.71 2.54 -10.40
N ARG A 98 3.22 3.68 -9.92
CA ARG A 98 2.45 4.59 -9.04
C ARG A 98 1.80 5.64 -9.93
N LYS A 99 0.47 5.70 -9.92
CA LYS A 99 -0.31 6.65 -10.72
C LYS A 99 -1.08 7.61 -9.82
N PRO A 100 -1.43 8.82 -10.28
CA PRO A 100 -2.24 9.76 -9.52
C PRO A 100 -3.58 9.15 -9.06
N ASN A 101 -4.21 8.36 -9.91
CA ASN A 101 -5.45 7.64 -9.65
C ASN A 101 -5.24 6.16 -9.28
N SER A 102 -4.07 5.76 -8.79
CA SER A 102 -3.96 4.46 -8.11
C SER A 102 -4.73 4.49 -6.78
N PRO A 103 -5.34 3.39 -6.32
CA PRO A 103 -6.07 3.37 -5.05
C PRO A 103 -5.12 3.48 -3.86
N SER A 104 -5.57 4.22 -2.85
CA SER A 104 -4.90 4.49 -1.58
C SER A 104 -5.89 4.43 -0.41
N LEU A 105 -5.38 4.18 0.80
CA LEU A 105 -6.17 4.22 2.04
C LEU A 105 -5.95 5.55 2.74
N ASP A 106 -7.00 6.35 2.78
CA ASP A 106 -7.07 7.65 3.43
C ASP A 106 -7.87 7.59 4.73
N ARG A 107 -7.54 8.48 5.65
CA ARG A 107 -8.25 8.63 6.92
C ARG A 107 -9.20 9.80 6.81
N ILE A 108 -10.49 9.57 7.03
CA ILE A 108 -11.53 10.60 6.92
C ILE A 108 -11.24 11.73 7.91
N ASN A 109 -11.00 11.38 9.18
CA ASN A 109 -10.47 12.26 10.20
C ASN A 109 -8.99 11.93 10.43
N PRO A 110 -8.05 12.85 10.10
CA PRO A 110 -6.62 12.67 10.32
C PRO A 110 -6.21 12.48 11.79
N ALA A 111 -7.03 12.95 12.75
CA ALA A 111 -6.77 12.78 14.18
C ALA A 111 -7.03 11.34 14.67
N LEU A 112 -7.85 10.58 13.93
CA LEU A 112 -8.18 9.19 14.26
C LEU A 112 -7.24 8.21 13.54
N GLY A 113 -7.27 6.95 13.98
CA GLY A 113 -6.47 5.87 13.42
C GLY A 113 -7.01 5.25 12.13
N TYR A 114 -6.32 4.21 11.66
CA TYR A 114 -6.79 3.34 10.59
C TYR A 114 -7.78 2.33 11.16
N ILE A 115 -9.02 2.75 11.35
CA ILE A 115 -10.14 1.91 11.82
C ILE A 115 -11.25 1.88 10.77
N PRO A 116 -12.09 0.83 10.72
CA PRO A 116 -13.11 0.65 9.68
C PRO A 116 -14.00 1.88 9.41
N SER A 117 -14.44 2.54 10.48
CA SER A 117 -15.31 3.73 10.41
C SER A 117 -14.59 5.01 9.97
N ASN A 118 -13.26 5.02 9.94
CA ASN A 118 -12.45 6.21 9.64
C ASN A 118 -11.65 6.07 8.34
N VAL A 119 -11.87 5.04 7.53
CA VAL A 119 -11.08 4.80 6.31
C VAL A 119 -11.91 4.81 5.03
N ARG A 120 -11.30 5.41 4.00
CA ARG A 120 -11.83 5.42 2.64
C ARG A 120 -10.78 5.07 1.60
N VAL A 121 -11.25 4.54 0.48
CA VAL A 121 -10.44 4.17 -0.68
C VAL A 121 -10.51 5.30 -1.70
N ILE A 122 -9.42 6.05 -1.84
CA ILE A 122 -9.38 7.22 -2.73
C ILE A 122 -8.18 7.19 -3.67
N CYS A 123 -8.19 8.07 -4.67
CA CYS A 123 -7.03 8.28 -5.53
C CYS A 123 -5.81 8.68 -4.72
N HIS A 124 -4.66 8.14 -5.09
CA HIS A 124 -3.41 8.39 -4.42
C HIS A 124 -3.03 9.88 -4.39
N ALA A 125 -3.23 10.60 -5.49
CA ALA A 125 -3.00 12.05 -5.55
C ALA A 125 -3.88 12.82 -4.56
N LEU A 126 -5.15 12.41 -4.38
CA LEU A 126 -6.04 13.02 -3.40
C LEU A 126 -5.57 12.74 -1.97
N ASN A 127 -5.16 11.51 -1.65
CA ASN A 127 -4.60 11.21 -0.33
C ASN A 127 -3.34 12.03 -0.04
N VAL A 128 -2.48 12.26 -1.03
CA VAL A 128 -1.32 13.16 -0.89
C VAL A 128 -1.76 14.61 -0.69
N ALA A 129 -2.76 15.06 -1.44
CA ALA A 129 -3.30 16.41 -1.35
C ALA A 129 -4.12 16.66 -0.07
N LEU A 130 -4.62 15.64 0.62
CA LEU A 130 -5.30 15.77 1.91
C LEU A 130 -4.32 15.75 3.09
N GLY A 131 -3.23 14.99 2.96
CA GLY A 131 -2.16 14.93 3.94
C GLY A 131 -2.68 14.71 5.37
N ASP A 132 -2.24 15.58 6.29
CA ASP A 132 -2.71 15.61 7.67
C ASP A 132 -3.70 16.76 7.94
N TRP A 133 -3.99 17.60 6.94
CA TRP A 133 -4.88 18.78 7.08
C TRP A 133 -6.35 18.48 6.77
N GLY A 134 -6.63 17.44 5.98
CA GLY A 134 -7.99 17.01 5.68
C GLY A 134 -8.73 17.88 4.66
N GLU A 135 -10.00 17.57 4.44
CA GLU A 135 -10.81 18.21 3.38
C GLU A 135 -11.09 19.68 3.66
N GLU A 136 -11.40 20.04 4.90
CA GLU A 136 -11.77 21.39 5.30
C GLU A 136 -10.70 22.42 4.92
N ALA A 137 -9.43 22.08 5.14
CA ALA A 137 -8.30 22.93 4.75
C ALA A 137 -8.02 22.90 3.25
N LEU A 138 -8.19 21.74 2.58
CA LEU A 138 -7.86 21.58 1.16
C LEU A 138 -8.90 22.23 0.24
N LEU A 139 -10.19 22.15 0.58
CA LEU A 139 -11.30 22.60 -0.26
C LEU A 139 -11.19 24.06 -0.72
N PRO A 140 -10.97 25.06 0.16
CA PRO A 140 -10.88 26.46 -0.28
C PRO A 140 -9.66 26.71 -1.18
N ILE A 141 -8.54 26.01 -0.95
CA ILE A 141 -7.34 26.10 -1.79
C ILE A 141 -7.63 25.58 -3.20
N MET A 142 -8.26 24.40 -3.29
CA MET A 142 -8.63 23.79 -4.56
C MET A 142 -9.69 24.62 -5.30
N ALA A 143 -10.66 25.19 -4.59
CA ALA A 143 -11.66 26.09 -5.17
C ALA A 143 -11.00 27.34 -5.79
N GLY A 144 -10.06 27.97 -5.07
CA GLY A 144 -9.30 29.11 -5.58
C GLY A 144 -8.43 28.75 -6.78
N TRP A 145 -7.84 27.56 -6.80
CA TRP A 145 -7.09 27.06 -7.96
C TRP A 145 -8.00 26.85 -9.18
N LEU A 146 -9.15 26.18 -8.99
CA LEU A 146 -10.12 25.93 -10.05
C LEU A 146 -10.68 27.23 -10.64
N ALA A 147 -11.01 28.21 -9.81
CA ALA A 147 -11.53 29.51 -10.27
C ALA A 147 -10.53 30.27 -11.17
N ARG A 148 -9.23 29.94 -11.12
CA ARG A 148 -8.19 30.53 -11.98
C ARG A 148 -7.86 29.73 -13.24
N HIS A 149 -8.33 28.48 -13.32
CA HIS A 149 -7.97 27.53 -14.38
C HIS A 149 -9.17 26.96 -15.14
N GLN A 150 -10.40 27.26 -14.70
CA GLN A 150 -11.60 27.09 -15.51
C GLN A 150 -11.70 28.28 -16.47
N CYS A 151 -11.08 28.15 -17.65
CA CYS A 151 -11.42 28.91 -18.85
C CYS A 151 -12.50 28.15 -19.64
#